data_AF-A0A0E3QQA2-F1
#
_entry.id   AF-A0A0E3QQA2-F1
#
_cell.length_a   1.000
_cell.length_b   1.000
_cell.length_c   1.000
_cell.angle_alpha   90.00
_cell.angle_beta   90.00
_cell.angle_gamma   90.00
#
_symmetry.space_group_name_H-M   'P 1'
#
loop_
_entity.id
_entity.type
_entity.pdbx_description
1 polymer ?
#
loop_
_entity_poly.entity_id
_entity_poly.type
_entity_poly.pdbx_seq_one_letter_code
_entity_poly.pdbx_strand_id
1 'polypeptide(L)'
;MSGGTSETKLVNFAMGNKTRRKIINFLANGHRNVEEIEALVGNNTIDFHLKILQDADPIELTERTAKISEHGKNFWISNKKAALKKLKIFLRQSLWRLWKFDSFCPV
;
A
#
# COMPACT_ATOMS: atom_id res chain seq x y z
N MET A 1 -12.45 -22.46 2.66
CA MET A 1 -12.63 -21.78 1.35
C MET A 1 -11.36 -21.02 1.05
N SER A 2 -10.81 -21.12 -0.16
CA SER A 2 -9.51 -20.54 -0.53
C SER A 2 -9.63 -19.07 -0.92
N GLY A 3 -9.25 -18.17 -0.01
CA GLY A 3 -9.10 -16.72 -0.23
C GLY A 3 -7.91 -16.38 -1.14
N GLY A 4 -7.91 -16.89 -2.38
CA GLY A 4 -6.72 -16.91 -3.23
C GLY A 4 -6.66 -15.88 -4.36
N THR A 5 -7.80 -15.31 -4.78
CA THR A 5 -7.83 -14.41 -5.95
C THR A 5 -8.88 -13.30 -5.89
N SER A 6 -10.02 -13.52 -5.23
CA SER A 6 -11.08 -12.53 -5.05
C SER A 6 -10.67 -11.43 -4.08
N GLU A 7 -10.17 -11.79 -2.90
CA GLU A 7 -9.68 -10.85 -1.88
C GLU A 7 -8.58 -9.94 -2.41
N THR A 8 -7.60 -10.51 -3.12
CA THR A 8 -6.50 -9.72 -3.70
C THR A 8 -7.01 -8.71 -4.73
N LYS A 9 -8.04 -9.05 -5.52
CA LYS A 9 -8.68 -8.11 -6.47
C LYS A 9 -9.42 -6.99 -5.77
N LEU A 10 -10.13 -7.28 -4.68
CA LEU A 10 -10.84 -6.29 -3.88
C LEU A 10 -9.88 -5.32 -3.20
N VAL A 11 -8.82 -5.82 -2.59
CA VAL A 11 -7.78 -4.96 -1.99
C VAL A 11 -7.08 -4.11 -3.04
N ASN A 12 -6.78 -4.67 -4.23
CA ASN A 12 -6.19 -3.90 -5.33
C ASN A 12 -7.12 -2.79 -5.82
N PHE A 13 -8.42 -3.07 -5.96
CA PHE A 13 -9.42 -2.07 -6.31
C PHE A 13 -9.51 -0.97 -5.25
N ALA A 14 -9.58 -1.35 -3.97
CA ALA A 14 -9.58 -0.42 -2.85
C ALA A 14 -8.29 0.44 -2.84
N MET A 15 -7.13 -0.14 -3.08
CA MET A 15 -5.85 0.59 -3.09
C MET A 15 -5.57 1.36 -4.38
N GLY A 16 -6.35 1.17 -5.44
CA GLY A 16 -6.19 1.85 -6.73
C GLY A 16 -6.42 3.36 -6.68
N ASN A 17 -7.18 3.84 -5.70
CA ASN A 17 -7.56 5.25 -5.58
C ASN A 17 -6.58 6.06 -4.71
N LYS A 18 -6.24 7.28 -5.16
CA LYS A 18 -5.29 8.18 -4.50
C LYS A 18 -5.73 8.58 -3.08
N THR A 19 -7.00 8.91 -2.92
CA THR A 19 -7.65 9.30 -1.66
C THR A 19 -7.56 8.16 -0.63
N ARG A 20 -7.94 6.94 -1.03
CA ARG A 20 -7.86 5.76 -0.16
C ARG A 20 -6.43 5.41 0.25
N ARG A 21 -5.45 5.54 -0.66
CA ARG A 21 -4.03 5.41 -0.29
C ARG A 21 -3.58 6.45 0.72
N LYS A 22 -4.05 7.70 0.61
CA LYS A 22 -3.74 8.77 1.58
C LYS A 22 -4.25 8.42 2.97
N ILE A 23 -5.47 7.88 3.06
CA ILE A 23 -6.07 7.38 4.32
C ILE A 23 -5.21 6.27 4.92
N ILE A 24 -4.87 5.22 4.15
CA ILE A 24 -4.06 4.13 4.72
C ILE A 24 -2.66 4.61 5.11
N ASN A 25 -2.02 5.50 4.33
CA ASN A 25 -0.74 6.08 4.71
C ASN A 25 -0.82 6.83 6.05
N PHE A 26 -1.94 7.50 6.31
CA PHE A 26 -2.17 8.20 7.56
C PHE A 26 -2.40 7.23 8.73
N LEU A 27 -3.17 6.17 8.51
CA LEU A 27 -3.41 5.09 9.48
C LEU A 27 -2.17 4.21 9.72
N ALA A 28 -1.17 4.24 8.83
CA ALA A 28 0.10 3.53 9.03
C ALA A 28 0.87 4.06 10.25
N ASN A 29 0.57 5.30 10.68
CA ASN A 29 1.17 5.94 11.85
C ASN A 29 0.39 5.70 13.15
N GLY A 30 -0.66 4.86 13.14
CA GLY A 30 -1.44 4.52 14.32
C GLY A 30 -2.95 4.63 14.11
N HIS A 31 -3.69 4.41 15.20
CA HIS A 31 -5.15 4.57 15.24
C HIS A 31 -5.52 6.05 15.12
N ARG A 32 -6.54 6.36 14.33
CA ARG A 32 -7.00 7.74 14.09
C ARG A 32 -8.51 7.81 14.20
N ASN A 33 -9.02 8.96 14.63
CA ASN A 33 -10.45 9.19 14.62
C ASN A 33 -10.91 9.54 13.18
N VAL A 34 -12.20 9.37 12.90
CA VAL A 34 -12.75 9.69 11.57
C VAL A 34 -12.60 11.17 11.24
N GLU A 35 -12.78 12.06 12.23
CA GLU A 35 -12.66 13.52 12.10
C GLU A 35 -11.26 13.99 11.64
N GLU A 36 -10.18 13.38 12.12
CA GLU A 36 -8.79 13.62 11.70
C GLU A 36 -8.58 13.18 10.25
N ILE A 37 -9.20 12.08 9.86
CA ILE A 37 -9.12 11.56 8.49
C ILE A 37 -9.94 12.47 7.56
N GLU A 38 -11.09 12.96 7.99
CA GLU A 38 -11.89 13.97 7.28
C GLU A 38 -11.09 15.25 7.04
N ALA A 39 -10.46 15.78 8.08
CA ALA A 39 -9.61 16.97 7.97
C ALA A 39 -8.43 16.79 6.98
N LEU A 40 -7.89 15.57 6.89
CA LEU A 40 -6.78 15.26 5.97
C LEU A 40 -7.21 15.21 4.49
N VAL A 41 -8.43 14.74 4.23
CA VAL A 41 -8.84 14.26 2.90
C VAL A 41 -9.96 15.12 2.29
N GLY A 42 -10.68 15.88 3.12
CA GLY A 42 -11.83 16.69 2.76
C GLY A 42 -13.15 15.95 2.98
N ASN A 43 -14.19 16.70 3.38
CA ASN A 43 -15.47 16.14 3.85
C ASN A 43 -16.30 15.45 2.75
N ASN A 44 -16.01 15.68 1.48
CA ASN A 44 -16.80 15.07 0.41
C ASN A 44 -16.38 13.61 0.23
N THR A 45 -17.26 12.69 0.62
CA THR A 45 -17.24 11.23 0.36
C THR A 45 -16.29 10.39 1.23
N ILE A 46 -15.91 10.86 2.42
CA ILE A 46 -15.11 10.10 3.38
C ILE A 46 -15.74 8.73 3.71
N ASP A 47 -17.04 8.69 3.97
CA ASP A 47 -17.78 7.48 4.35
C ASP A 47 -17.72 6.43 3.24
N PHE A 48 -17.81 6.86 1.99
CA PHE A 48 -17.71 5.97 0.83
C PHE A 48 -16.30 5.38 0.72
N HIS A 49 -15.26 6.20 0.93
CA HIS A 49 -13.88 5.73 0.91
C HIS A 49 -13.58 4.76 2.05
N LEU A 50 -14.06 5.04 3.26
CA LEU A 50 -13.91 4.18 4.44
C LEU A 50 -14.67 2.87 4.27
N LYS A 51 -15.88 2.90 3.72
CA LYS A 51 -16.67 1.69 3.47
C LYS A 51 -16.00 0.74 2.47
N ILE A 52 -15.48 1.27 1.35
CA ILE A 52 -14.71 0.45 0.40
C ILE A 52 -13.46 -0.16 1.05
N LEU A 53 -12.80 0.59 1.93
CA LEU A 53 -11.64 0.10 2.67
C LEU A 53 -12.03 -0.91 3.75
N GLN A 54 -13.24 -0.85 4.30
CA GLN A 54 -13.74 -1.85 5.24
C GLN A 54 -14.14 -3.14 4.51
N ASP A 55 -14.86 -3.02 3.39
CA ASP A 55 -15.36 -4.16 2.60
C ASP A 55 -14.23 -5.00 1.99
N ALA A 56 -13.09 -4.37 1.67
CA ALA A 56 -11.91 -5.07 1.17
C ALA A 56 -11.04 -5.68 2.30
N ASP A 57 -11.40 -5.43 3.57
CA ASP A 57 -10.66 -5.83 4.77
C ASP A 57 -9.21 -5.30 4.95
N PRO A 58 -8.75 -4.17 4.36
CA PRO A 58 -7.48 -3.55 4.77
C PRO A 58 -7.57 -2.69 6.04
N ILE A 59 -8.77 -2.27 6.47
CA ILE A 59 -8.97 -1.50 7.69
C ILE A 59 -10.10 -2.08 8.54
N GLU A 60 -9.98 -1.91 9.84
CA GLU A 60 -11.06 -2.10 10.79
C GLU A 60 -11.62 -0.72 11.16
N LEU A 61 -12.92 -0.54 10.93
CA LEU A 61 -13.67 0.63 11.35
C LEU A 61 -14.45 0.30 12.62
N THR A 62 -14.29 1.10 13.66
CA THR A 62 -15.13 1.13 14.86
C THR A 62 -15.94 2.43 14.85
N GLU A 63 -16.88 2.62 15.78
CA GLU A 63 -17.85 3.73 15.78
C GLU A 63 -17.29 5.11 15.40
N ARG A 64 -16.08 5.46 15.86
CA ARG A 64 -15.42 6.73 15.52
C ARG A 64 -13.93 6.62 15.19
N THR A 65 -13.40 5.41 15.08
CA THR A 65 -11.97 5.18 14.92
C THR A 65 -11.68 4.20 13.81
N ALA A 66 -10.65 4.49 13.03
CA ALA A 66 -10.15 3.59 12.00
C ALA A 66 -8.74 3.10 12.36
N LYS A 67 -8.46 1.84 12.03
CA LYS A 67 -7.14 1.23 12.17
C LYS A 67 -6.86 0.28 11.01
N ILE A 68 -5.58 0.10 10.68
CA ILE A 68 -5.20 -0.93 9.69
C ILE A 68 -5.39 -2.31 10.33
N SER A 69 -6.11 -3.19 9.64
CA SER A 69 -6.31 -4.58 10.04
C SER A 69 -4.99 -5.37 9.93
N GLU A 70 -4.92 -6.55 10.55
CA GLU A 70 -3.77 -7.44 10.37
C GLU A 70 -3.56 -7.83 8.90
N HIS A 71 -4.65 -8.09 8.19
CA HIS A 71 -4.65 -8.37 6.76
C HIS A 71 -4.12 -7.18 5.94
N GLY A 72 -4.59 -5.96 6.24
CA GLY A 72 -4.11 -4.73 5.60
C GLY A 72 -2.62 -4.49 5.79
N LYS A 73 -2.07 -4.77 7.00
CA LYS A 73 -0.63 -4.69 7.29
C LYS A 73 0.16 -5.69 6.45
N ASN A 74 -0.30 -6.93 6.38
CA ASN A 74 0.36 -8.00 5.61
C ASN A 74 0.41 -7.65 4.11
N PHE A 75 -0.67 -7.09 3.56
CA PHE A 75 -0.71 -6.60 2.19
C PHE A 75 0.25 -5.41 1.95
N TRP A 76 0.30 -4.47 2.90
CA TRP A 76 1.21 -3.33 2.83
C TRP A 76 2.68 -3.74 2.87
N ILE A 77 3.04 -4.67 3.74
CA ILE A 77 4.40 -5.19 3.89
C ILE A 77 4.80 -5.98 2.64
N SER A 78 3.91 -6.81 2.10
CA SER A 78 4.19 -7.58 0.89
C SER A 78 4.46 -6.68 -0.32
N ASN A 79 3.68 -5.60 -0.46
CA ASN A 79 3.88 -4.61 -1.52
C ASN A 79 5.20 -3.84 -1.37
N LYS A 80 5.54 -3.37 -0.15
CA LYS A 80 6.85 -2.74 0.13
C LYS A 80 8.03 -3.67 -0.18
N LYS A 81 7.93 -4.94 0.22
CA LYS A 81 8.96 -5.96 -0.08
C LYS A 81 9.10 -6.19 -1.59
N ALA A 82 7.99 -6.25 -2.33
CA ALA A 82 8.00 -6.39 -3.78
C ALA A 82 8.67 -5.19 -4.47
N ALA A 83 8.37 -3.96 -4.03
CA ALA A 83 8.99 -2.74 -4.53
C ALA A 83 10.51 -2.71 -4.27
N LEU A 84 10.94 -3.05 -3.04
CA LEU A 84 12.36 -3.16 -2.69
C LEU A 84 13.07 -4.23 -3.50
N LYS A 85 12.44 -5.38 -3.76
CA LYS A 85 13.01 -6.45 -4.57
C LYS A 85 13.22 -6.00 -6.02
N LYS A 86 12.26 -5.27 -6.61
CA LYS A 86 12.42 -4.65 -7.94
C LYS A 86 13.57 -3.65 -7.96
N LEU A 87 13.67 -2.79 -6.94
CA LEU A 87 14.75 -1.82 -6.83
C LEU A 87 16.13 -2.50 -6.72
N LYS A 88 16.25 -3.54 -5.88
CA LYS A 88 17.48 -4.33 -5.76
C LYS A 88 17.87 -5.01 -7.07
N ILE A 89 16.90 -5.59 -7.80
CA ILE A 89 17.15 -6.20 -9.12
C ILE A 89 17.63 -5.14 -10.11
N PHE A 90 16.96 -3.99 -10.15
CA PHE A 90 17.33 -2.87 -11.03
C PHE A 90 18.74 -2.35 -10.72
N LEU A 91 19.08 -2.16 -9.45
CA LEU A 91 20.42 -1.77 -9.00
C LEU A 91 21.45 -2.83 -9.39
N ARG A 92 21.16 -4.12 -9.20
CA ARG A 92 22.07 -5.21 -9.59
C ARG A 92 22.31 -5.24 -11.10
N GLN A 93 21.28 -5.03 -11.92
CA GLN A 93 21.40 -4.95 -13.38
C GLN A 93 22.18 -3.70 -13.84
N SER A 94 22.02 -2.58 -13.13
CA SER A 94 22.73 -1.33 -13.44
C SER A 94 24.21 -1.41 -13.05
N LEU A 95 24.51 -1.95 -11.86
CA LEU A 95 25.87 -2.26 -11.42
C LEU A 95 26.56 -3.26 -12.34
N TRP A 96 25.85 -4.30 -12.79
CA TRP A 96 26.40 -5.25 -13.76
C TRP A 96 26.75 -4.59 -15.09
N ARG A 97 25.93 -3.64 -15.56
CA ARG A 97 26.22 -2.86 -16.77
C ARG A 97 27.44 -1.95 -16.62
N LEU A 98 27.58 -1.28 -15.48
CA LEU A 98 28.74 -0.43 -15.17
C LEU A 98 30.03 -1.26 -15.11
N TRP A 99 30.01 -2.38 -14.39
CA TRP A 99 31.19 -3.24 -14.26
C TRP A 99 31.59 -3.94 -15.58
N LYS A 100 30.61 -4.23 -16.43
CA LYS A 100 30.85 -4.76 -17.78
C LYS A 100 31.45 -3.72 -18.74
N PHE A 101 31.23 -2.43 -18.47
CA PHE A 101 31.86 -1.34 -19.23
C PHE A 101 33.35 -1.20 -18.88
N ASP A 102 33.70 -1.36 -17.60
CA ASP A 102 35.11 -1.34 -17.15
C ASP A 102 35.90 -2.60 -17.56
N SER A 103 35.22 -3.71 -17.84
CA SER A 103 35.85 -4.98 -18.26
C SER A 103 36.16 -5.05 -19.76
N PHE A 104 35.87 -4.01 -20.55
CA PHE A 104 36.03 -3.99 -22.01
C PHE A 104 36.89 -2.81 -22.52
N CYS A 105 37.87 -2.37 -21.72
CA CYS A 105 39.01 -1.61 -22.22
C CYS A 105 40.24 -2.52 -22.25
N PRO A 106 40.52 -3.22 -23.37
CA PRO A 106 41.86 -3.76 -23.59
C PRO A 106 42.81 -2.58 -23.84
N VAL A 107 43.81 -2.43 -22.98
CA VAL A 107 45.02 -1.66 -23.28
C VAL A 107 45.89 -2.47 -24.23
#